data_AF-A0A183GLF1-F1
#
_entry.id   AF-A0A183GLF1-F1
#
_cell.length_a   1.000
_cell.length_b   1.000
_cell.length_c   1.000
_cell.angle_alpha   90.00
_cell.angle_beta   90.00
_cell.angle_gamma   90.00
#
_symmetry.space_group_name_H-M   'P 1'
#
loop_
_entity.id
_entity.type
_entity.pdbx_description
1 polymer ?
#
loop_
_entity_poly.entity_id
_entity_poly.type
_entity_poly.pdbx_seq_one_letter_code
_entity_poly.pdbx_strand_id
1 'polypeptide(L)'
;MHSSTLSTTCHRIFSLGSDSLSLEKLVVPFISVKRGWWIEPIDLPSPGESNPHYLLIEQEYSSPLHHRSSLIELSTWVSVTAKGEDIAKYVDLRGPVPGIAGLQPICPSIDEREASPVLGLHHLPAFALSDQFLFYKPEKALTDALKSLGNERDSIEHVAARLHTALLASYRRVSDGETVNWLLCVLSSLYWRVVGDAHRAVGCLQCALQTAPPHTRDVALVSLANICHQAGLLHSALIAAGTALSASPNLVAIHFTIANIYASMGDYQRALEFYYSTLSLQMNFEPAKERIRAIYCHSGKTFDFQAV
;
A
#
# COMPACT_ATOMS: atom_id res chain seq x y z
N MET A 1 9.28 18.07 41.76
CA MET A 1 10.28 17.29 41.00
C MET A 1 9.58 16.12 40.30
N HIS A 2 8.94 16.34 39.13
CA HIS A 2 8.35 15.26 38.30
C HIS A 2 8.16 15.72 36.84
N SER A 3 9.22 16.20 36.17
CA SER A 3 9.12 16.54 34.73
C SER A 3 10.29 16.04 33.87
N SER A 4 11.16 15.17 34.40
CA SER A 4 12.40 14.77 33.71
C SER A 4 12.36 13.40 33.02
N THR A 5 11.32 12.59 33.19
CA THR A 5 11.20 11.26 32.56
C THR A 5 10.38 11.23 31.28
N LEU A 6 9.53 12.23 31.02
CA LEU A 6 8.72 12.34 29.80
C LEU A 6 9.55 12.69 28.55
N SER A 7 10.62 13.47 28.74
CA SER A 7 11.45 13.98 27.63
C SER A 7 12.36 12.91 27.01
N THR A 8 12.89 12.00 27.82
CA THR A 8 13.86 10.99 27.35
C THR A 8 13.23 9.89 26.49
N THR A 9 11.95 9.56 26.70
CA THR A 9 11.25 8.53 25.92
C THR A 9 10.87 9.03 24.52
N CYS A 10 10.38 10.27 24.39
CA CYS A 10 10.04 10.83 23.07
C CYS A 10 11.29 11.14 22.22
N HIS A 11 12.44 11.43 22.84
CA HIS A 11 13.69 11.70 22.10
C HIS A 11 14.28 10.47 21.39
N ARG A 12 14.05 9.24 21.88
CA ARG A 12 14.56 8.01 21.22
C ARG A 12 13.75 7.58 19.98
N ILE A 13 12.48 7.97 19.88
CA ILE A 13 11.57 7.54 18.80
C ILE A 13 11.98 8.14 17.45
N PHE A 14 12.60 9.33 17.44
CA PHE A 14 13.06 9.98 16.21
C PHE A 14 14.34 9.37 15.62
N SER A 15 15.02 8.43 16.31
CA SER A 15 16.34 7.92 15.90
C SER A 15 16.39 6.46 15.47
N LEU A 16 15.29 5.71 15.53
CA LEU A 16 15.26 4.30 15.11
C LEU A 16 14.68 4.21 13.69
N GLY A 17 15.59 4.17 12.71
CA GLY A 17 15.30 3.98 11.30
C GLY A 17 15.61 2.56 10.84
N SER A 18 14.81 2.13 9.87
CA SER A 18 14.96 0.97 8.98
C SER A 18 14.92 -0.43 9.60
N ASP A 19 13.73 -0.94 9.86
CA ASP A 19 13.45 -2.38 9.82
C ASP A 19 12.26 -2.65 8.87
N SER A 20 12.49 -3.51 7.89
CA SER A 20 11.51 -3.99 6.91
C SER A 20 10.52 -4.96 7.58
N LEU A 21 9.24 -4.92 7.20
CA LEU A 21 8.24 -5.91 7.63
C LEU A 21 7.55 -6.52 6.42
N SER A 22 8.08 -7.66 5.99
CA SER A 22 7.31 -8.66 5.26
C SER A 22 6.32 -9.30 6.23
N LEU A 23 5.02 -9.21 5.97
CA LEU A 23 3.96 -9.93 6.70
C LEU A 23 3.99 -11.44 6.39
N GLU A 24 5.13 -12.10 6.62
CA GLU A 24 5.23 -13.55 6.66
C GLU A 24 5.30 -14.02 8.11
N LYS A 25 4.54 -15.08 8.39
CA LYS A 25 4.31 -15.73 9.70
C LYS A 25 3.21 -15.07 10.53
N LEU A 26 1.97 -15.47 10.24
CA LEU A 26 1.15 -16.25 11.20
C LEU A 26 -0.18 -16.64 10.54
N VAL A 27 -0.24 -17.88 10.09
CA VAL A 27 -1.50 -18.61 9.96
C VAL A 27 -1.96 -18.94 11.37
N VAL A 28 -3.15 -18.49 11.78
CA VAL A 28 -3.83 -19.01 12.97
C VAL A 28 -5.34 -19.10 12.70
N PRO A 29 -6.03 -20.13 13.24
CA PRO A 29 -7.33 -20.59 12.77
C PRO A 29 -8.47 -19.73 13.31
N PHE A 30 -9.58 -19.79 12.58
CA PHE A 30 -10.91 -19.25 12.92
C PHE A 30 -11.20 -19.24 14.43
N ILE A 31 -11.39 -18.04 14.99
CA ILE A 31 -12.14 -17.85 16.22
C ILE A 31 -13.34 -16.96 15.89
N SER A 32 -14.52 -17.56 15.95
CA SER A 32 -15.81 -16.89 15.83
C SER A 32 -16.04 -16.03 17.08
N VAL A 33 -16.18 -14.71 16.92
CA VAL A 33 -16.71 -13.85 17.98
C VAL A 33 -17.82 -12.97 17.40
N LYS A 34 -19.03 -13.26 17.89
CA LYS A 34 -20.23 -12.43 17.77
C LYS A 34 -20.01 -11.09 18.47
N ARG A 35 -20.16 -9.98 17.75
CA ARG A 35 -21.09 -8.87 18.05
C ARG A 35 -20.92 -7.79 16.97
N GLY A 36 -22.07 -7.33 16.46
CA GLY A 36 -22.17 -6.46 15.30
C GLY A 36 -21.61 -5.07 15.57
N TRP A 37 -20.76 -4.62 14.66
CA TRP A 37 -20.41 -3.23 14.48
C TRP A 37 -21.22 -2.73 13.29
N TRP A 38 -22.23 -1.90 13.58
CA TRP A 38 -22.92 -1.13 12.55
C TRP A 38 -22.03 0.07 12.22
N ILE A 39 -21.48 0.10 11.00
CA ILE A 39 -20.81 1.29 10.45
C ILE A 39 -21.90 2.06 9.72
N GLU A 40 -22.14 3.31 10.12
CA GLU A 40 -23.05 4.21 9.39
C GLU A 40 -22.55 4.45 7.96
N PRO A 41 -23.45 4.64 6.98
CA PRO A 41 -23.05 4.87 5.59
C PRO A 41 -22.18 6.12 5.49
N ILE A 42 -21.08 6.02 4.75
CA ILE A 42 -20.30 7.18 4.32
C ILE A 42 -21.21 8.00 3.40
N ASP A 43 -21.66 9.17 3.83
CA ASP A 43 -22.40 10.11 2.99
C ASP A 43 -21.48 10.58 1.84
N LEU A 44 -21.68 9.98 0.66
CA LEU A 44 -21.13 10.45 -0.59
C LEU A 44 -21.97 11.64 -1.08
N PRO A 45 -21.38 12.78 -1.44
CA PRO A 45 -22.14 13.88 -2.03
C PRO A 45 -22.71 13.46 -3.39
N SER A 46 -24.00 13.71 -3.59
CA SER A 46 -24.78 13.36 -4.79
C SER A 46 -24.28 14.08 -6.05
N PRO A 47 -24.38 13.46 -7.24
CA PRO A 47 -23.84 14.01 -8.47
C PRO A 47 -24.83 15.00 -9.10
N GLY A 48 -24.49 16.27 -9.11
CA GLY A 48 -25.29 17.26 -9.84
C GLY A 48 -25.09 18.67 -9.36
N GLU A 49 -23.97 19.28 -9.74
CA GLU A 49 -23.90 20.67 -10.19
C GLU A 49 -22.49 20.95 -10.70
N SER A 50 -22.41 21.21 -12.01
CA SER A 50 -21.19 21.61 -12.70
C SER A 50 -20.74 22.99 -12.20
N ASN A 51 -19.83 23.01 -11.23
CA ASN A 51 -19.21 24.25 -10.76
C ASN A 51 -17.75 24.33 -11.28
N PRO A 52 -17.40 25.28 -12.18
CA PRO A 52 -16.09 25.35 -12.81
C PRO A 52 -14.95 25.81 -11.88
N HIS A 53 -15.18 25.86 -10.56
CA HIS A 53 -14.21 26.32 -9.56
C HIS A 53 -13.34 25.23 -8.92
N TYR A 54 -13.49 23.94 -9.30
CA TYR A 54 -12.64 22.87 -8.76
C TYR A 54 -11.21 22.83 -9.32
N LEU A 55 -10.88 23.67 -10.31
CA LEU A 55 -9.58 23.67 -11.00
C LEU A 55 -8.54 24.63 -10.40
N LEU A 56 -8.78 25.26 -9.24
CA LEU A 56 -7.87 26.27 -8.68
C LEU A 56 -7.58 26.20 -7.17
N ILE A 57 -7.80 25.06 -6.49
CA ILE A 57 -7.47 24.93 -5.04
C ILE A 57 -6.17 24.14 -4.76
N GLU A 58 -5.40 23.72 -5.77
CA GLU A 58 -4.13 23.00 -5.53
C GLU A 58 -2.85 23.87 -5.64
N GLN A 59 -2.95 25.20 -5.77
CA GLN A 59 -1.77 26.06 -5.96
C GLN A 59 -1.40 27.02 -4.81
N GLU A 60 -2.11 27.01 -3.67
CA GLU A 60 -1.85 27.98 -2.59
C GLU A 60 -1.44 27.37 -1.24
N TYR A 61 -0.64 26.29 -1.28
CA TYR A 61 0.05 25.74 -0.09
C TYR A 61 1.52 25.40 -0.39
N SER A 62 2.23 26.32 -1.05
CA SER A 62 3.69 26.28 -1.14
C SER A 62 4.30 27.36 -0.23
N SER A 63 4.27 27.10 1.08
CA SER A 63 5.02 27.87 2.08
C SER A 63 6.14 27.00 2.66
N PRO A 64 7.40 27.50 2.74
CA PRO A 64 8.57 26.70 3.08
C PRO A 64 8.68 26.53 4.60
N LEU A 65 7.98 25.53 5.14
CA LEU A 65 8.19 25.02 6.50
C LEU A 65 8.21 23.48 6.48
N HIS A 66 9.17 22.91 5.75
CA HIS A 66 9.55 21.49 5.85
C HIS A 66 10.30 21.21 7.16
N HIS A 67 9.62 21.39 8.28
CA HIS A 67 10.03 20.85 9.58
C HIS A 67 8.77 20.51 10.39
N ARG A 68 7.98 19.55 9.93
CA ARG A 68 6.95 18.90 10.76
C ARG A 68 6.67 17.48 10.27
N SER A 69 6.70 16.56 11.25
CA SER A 69 6.46 15.12 11.23
C SER A 69 7.38 14.25 10.36
N SER A 70 8.59 13.99 10.86
CA SER A 70 9.34 12.76 10.62
C SER A 70 8.67 11.55 11.29
N LEU A 71 7.37 11.36 11.03
CA LEU A 71 6.73 10.07 11.23
C LEU A 71 7.10 9.24 9.99
N ILE A 72 8.28 8.61 10.06
CA ILE A 72 8.90 7.73 9.04
C ILE A 72 7.84 7.11 8.15
N GLU A 73 7.77 7.43 6.85
CA GLU A 73 6.79 6.83 5.93
C GLU A 73 6.98 5.30 5.87
N LEU A 74 6.12 4.55 6.56
CA LEU A 74 6.12 3.08 6.50
C LEU A 74 5.06 2.67 5.49
N SER A 75 5.50 2.02 4.44
CA SER A 75 4.64 1.51 3.40
C SER A 75 4.40 0.01 3.59
N THR A 76 3.17 -0.43 3.42
CA THR A 76 2.79 -1.83 3.65
C THR A 76 2.87 -2.66 2.37
N TRP A 77 3.15 -3.95 2.55
CA TRP A 77 3.03 -4.97 1.50
C TRP A 77 2.10 -6.07 1.99
N VAL A 78 1.07 -6.38 1.19
CA VAL A 78 0.21 -7.53 1.42
C VAL A 78 0.85 -8.71 0.70
N SER A 79 1.34 -9.68 1.47
CA SER A 79 1.93 -10.87 0.88
C SER A 79 0.89 -11.68 0.11
N VAL A 80 1.17 -11.92 -1.18
CA VAL A 80 0.36 -12.78 -2.04
C VAL A 80 0.42 -14.24 -1.61
N THR A 81 1.54 -14.69 -1.03
CA THR A 81 1.67 -16.05 -0.49
C THR A 81 0.76 -16.26 0.73
N ALA A 82 0.54 -15.21 1.53
CA ALA A 82 -0.42 -15.23 2.63
C ALA A 82 -1.88 -15.33 2.16
N LYS A 83 -2.16 -15.02 0.88
CA LYS A 83 -3.45 -15.25 0.23
C LYS A 83 -3.60 -16.65 -0.37
N GLY A 84 -2.60 -17.51 -0.21
CA GLY A 84 -2.58 -18.87 -0.76
C GLY A 84 -2.10 -18.95 -2.22
N GLU A 85 -1.58 -17.84 -2.77
CA GLU A 85 -1.00 -17.83 -4.11
C GLU A 85 0.43 -18.39 -4.11
N ASP A 86 0.71 -19.26 -5.07
CA ASP A 86 2.03 -19.85 -5.25
C ASP A 86 2.73 -19.18 -6.43
N ILE A 87 3.70 -18.33 -6.13
CA ILE A 87 4.46 -17.55 -7.11
C ILE A 87 5.21 -18.47 -8.09
N ALA A 88 5.68 -19.63 -7.62
CA ALA A 88 6.47 -20.55 -8.43
C ALA A 88 5.67 -21.20 -9.58
N LYS A 89 4.33 -21.11 -9.56
CA LYS A 89 3.47 -21.55 -10.67
C LYS A 89 3.55 -20.63 -11.89
N TYR A 90 3.89 -19.36 -11.66
CA TYR A 90 3.81 -18.31 -12.67
C TYR A 90 5.16 -17.71 -13.01
N VAL A 91 6.11 -17.77 -12.09
CA VAL A 91 7.47 -17.26 -12.25
C VAL A 91 8.44 -18.42 -12.12
N ASP A 92 9.28 -18.62 -13.14
CA ASP A 92 10.37 -19.60 -13.06
C ASP A 92 11.46 -19.08 -12.11
N LEU A 93 11.59 -19.72 -10.94
CA LEU A 93 12.58 -19.39 -9.90
C LEU A 93 13.91 -20.16 -10.05
N ARG A 94 13.97 -21.16 -10.93
CA ARG A 94 15.12 -22.07 -11.05
C ARG A 94 15.87 -21.88 -12.37
N GLY A 95 15.18 -21.48 -13.42
CA GLY A 95 15.78 -21.25 -14.73
C GLY A 95 16.88 -20.18 -14.68
N PRO A 96 17.90 -20.33 -15.55
CA PRO A 96 18.91 -19.30 -15.72
C PRO A 96 18.24 -18.06 -16.33
N VAL A 97 18.35 -16.93 -15.65
CA VAL A 97 17.82 -15.66 -16.15
C VAL A 97 18.98 -14.71 -16.37
N PRO A 98 19.08 -14.05 -17.53
CA PRO A 98 20.10 -13.06 -17.75
C PRO A 98 19.93 -11.92 -16.74
N GLY A 99 20.90 -11.76 -15.84
CA GLY A 99 21.03 -10.61 -14.93
C GLY A 99 21.46 -9.34 -15.66
N ILE A 100 20.96 -9.11 -16.88
CA ILE A 100 21.29 -7.94 -17.68
C ILE A 100 20.52 -6.74 -17.12
N ALA A 101 21.24 -5.67 -16.80
CA ALA A 101 20.66 -4.38 -16.48
C ALA A 101 19.81 -3.89 -17.67
N GLY A 102 18.47 -3.98 -17.54
CA GLY A 102 17.54 -3.50 -18.56
C GLY A 102 16.26 -4.33 -18.74
N LEU A 103 16.20 -5.56 -18.24
CA LEU A 103 14.98 -6.38 -18.31
C LEU A 103 14.05 -6.05 -17.14
N GLN A 104 13.20 -5.04 -17.34
CA GLN A 104 12.23 -4.56 -16.35
C GLN A 104 10.81 -5.03 -16.69
N PRO A 105 9.94 -5.33 -15.70
CA PRO A 105 8.57 -5.74 -15.98
C PRO A 105 7.74 -4.59 -16.56
N ILE A 106 7.15 -4.80 -17.72
CA ILE A 106 6.25 -3.85 -18.37
C ILE A 106 4.85 -4.46 -18.35
N CYS A 107 3.96 -3.88 -17.55
CA CYS A 107 2.57 -4.30 -17.49
C CYS A 107 1.80 -3.74 -18.70
N PRO A 108 0.86 -4.51 -19.28
CA PRO A 108 0.08 -4.04 -20.41
C PRO A 108 -0.92 -2.97 -19.98
N SER A 109 -1.14 -1.99 -20.86
CA SER A 109 -2.32 -1.15 -20.80
C SER A 109 -3.52 -1.97 -21.25
N ILE A 110 -4.56 -2.05 -20.41
CA ILE A 110 -5.79 -2.77 -20.74
C ILE A 110 -6.64 -1.88 -21.62
N ASP A 111 -7.21 -2.42 -22.70
CA ASP A 111 -8.10 -1.68 -23.60
C ASP A 111 -9.28 -1.14 -22.79
N GLU A 112 -9.52 0.17 -22.89
CA GLU A 112 -10.61 0.87 -22.22
C GLU A 112 -12.00 0.28 -22.54
N ARG A 113 -12.12 -0.41 -23.68
CA ARG A 113 -13.37 -1.09 -24.10
C ARG A 113 -13.67 -2.35 -23.30
N GLU A 114 -12.66 -3.01 -22.77
CA GLU A 114 -12.77 -4.23 -21.96
C GLU A 114 -12.61 -3.95 -20.46
N ALA A 115 -11.99 -2.82 -20.13
CA ALA A 115 -11.79 -2.36 -18.77
C ALA A 115 -13.10 -1.85 -18.14
N SER A 116 -13.45 -2.34 -16.96
CA SER A 116 -14.52 -1.73 -16.17
C SER A 116 -13.99 -0.47 -15.48
N PRO A 117 -14.53 0.73 -15.76
CA PRO A 117 -14.02 1.98 -15.17
C PRO A 117 -14.19 2.02 -13.64
N VAL A 118 -15.24 1.34 -13.14
CA VAL A 118 -15.54 1.23 -11.71
C VAL A 118 -14.55 0.27 -11.04
N LEU A 119 -14.32 -0.90 -11.62
CA LEU A 119 -13.38 -1.88 -11.06
C LEU A 119 -11.93 -1.38 -11.11
N GLY A 120 -11.53 -0.76 -12.22
CA GLY A 120 -10.19 -0.20 -12.39
C GLY A 120 -9.95 1.07 -11.58
N LEU A 121 -10.97 1.64 -10.94
CA LEU A 121 -10.89 2.93 -10.23
C LEU A 121 -10.36 4.07 -11.11
N HIS A 122 -10.71 4.10 -12.40
CA HIS A 122 -10.19 5.10 -13.36
C HIS A 122 -10.56 6.55 -12.99
N HIS A 123 -11.58 6.72 -12.15
CA HIS A 123 -12.01 8.02 -11.63
C HIS A 123 -11.02 8.59 -10.58
N LEU A 124 -10.11 7.78 -10.04
CA LEU A 124 -9.11 8.29 -9.12
C LEU A 124 -8.06 9.11 -9.88
N PRO A 125 -7.74 10.33 -9.43
CA PRO A 125 -6.65 11.13 -9.99
C PRO A 125 -5.32 10.38 -10.07
N ALA A 126 -5.16 9.35 -9.23
CA ALA A 126 -3.98 8.52 -9.21
C ALA A 126 -3.63 7.89 -10.57
N PHE A 127 -4.61 7.49 -11.38
CA PHE A 127 -4.33 6.91 -12.69
C PHE A 127 -4.02 7.97 -13.75
N ALA A 128 -4.68 9.13 -13.67
CA ALA A 128 -4.51 10.22 -14.63
C ALA A 128 -3.24 11.07 -14.39
N LEU A 129 -2.75 11.13 -13.16
CA LEU A 129 -1.66 12.03 -12.73
C LEU A 129 -0.42 11.27 -12.25
N SER A 130 -0.34 9.96 -12.43
CA SER A 130 0.76 9.14 -11.90
C SER A 130 2.15 9.51 -12.46
N ASP A 131 2.20 10.14 -13.64
CA ASP A 131 3.40 10.71 -14.25
C ASP A 131 3.89 11.99 -13.55
N GLN A 132 3.00 12.67 -12.82
CA GLN A 132 3.26 13.92 -12.10
C GLN A 132 3.63 13.71 -10.63
N PHE A 133 3.82 12.47 -10.18
CA PHE A 133 4.23 12.15 -8.80
C PHE A 133 5.71 12.44 -8.56
N LEU A 134 6.13 13.68 -8.78
CA LEU A 134 7.54 14.12 -8.79
C LEU A 134 8.27 13.91 -7.46
N PHE A 135 7.53 13.78 -6.35
CA PHE A 135 8.08 13.60 -5.01
C PHE A 135 7.96 12.18 -4.46
N TYR A 136 7.38 11.25 -5.23
CA TYR A 136 7.31 9.86 -4.82
C TYR A 136 8.72 9.25 -4.72
N LYS A 137 9.05 8.69 -3.56
CA LYS A 137 10.38 8.17 -3.26
C LYS A 137 10.41 6.63 -3.37
N PRO A 138 11.56 6.04 -3.71
CA PRO A 138 11.75 4.59 -3.67
C PRO A 138 11.44 4.00 -2.30
N GLU A 139 10.55 3.01 -2.25
CA GLU A 139 10.12 2.33 -1.02
C GLU A 139 11.13 1.26 -0.61
N LYS A 140 12.33 1.66 -0.19
CA LYS A 140 13.47 0.75 0.10
C LYS A 140 13.15 -0.33 1.14
N ALA A 141 12.24 -0.08 2.08
CA ALA A 141 11.81 -1.05 3.08
C ALA A 141 11.16 -2.30 2.46
N LEU A 142 10.68 -2.23 1.21
CA LEU A 142 10.07 -3.34 0.49
C LEU A 142 11.08 -4.18 -0.30
N THR A 143 12.36 -3.82 -0.28
CA THR A 143 13.41 -4.54 -1.02
C THR A 143 13.48 -6.01 -0.63
N ASP A 144 13.34 -6.31 0.66
CA ASP A 144 13.41 -7.69 1.16
C ASP A 144 12.19 -8.50 0.76
N ALA A 145 10.99 -7.89 0.79
CA ALA A 145 9.76 -8.49 0.29
C ALA A 145 9.82 -8.75 -1.22
N LEU A 146 10.49 -7.89 -1.98
CA LEU A 146 10.70 -8.11 -3.42
C LEU A 146 11.70 -9.24 -3.67
N LYS A 147 12.81 -9.29 -2.92
CA LYS A 147 13.81 -10.35 -3.03
C LYS A 147 13.25 -11.71 -2.63
N SER A 148 12.34 -11.77 -1.65
CA SER A 148 11.68 -13.01 -1.25
C SER A 148 10.76 -13.60 -2.32
N LEU A 149 10.44 -12.87 -3.39
CA LEU A 149 9.75 -13.42 -4.56
C LEU A 149 10.68 -14.25 -5.46
N GLY A 150 11.99 -14.00 -5.38
CA GLY A 150 13.01 -14.69 -6.15
C GLY A 150 13.60 -15.88 -5.41
N ASN A 151 14.72 -16.38 -5.92
CA ASN A 151 15.55 -17.35 -5.22
C ASN A 151 16.49 -16.63 -4.21
N GLU A 152 17.04 -17.36 -3.23
CA GLU A 152 17.90 -16.80 -2.17
C GLU A 152 19.12 -16.01 -2.70
N ARG A 153 19.52 -16.28 -3.95
CA ARG A 153 20.68 -15.65 -4.62
C ARG A 153 20.31 -14.56 -5.61
N ASP A 154 19.02 -14.36 -5.88
CA ASP A 154 18.58 -13.42 -6.90
C ASP A 154 18.78 -11.98 -6.43
N SER A 155 19.42 -11.16 -7.26
CA SER A 155 19.41 -9.71 -7.10
C SER A 155 18.07 -9.11 -7.56
N ILE A 156 17.85 -7.82 -7.29
CA ILE A 156 16.64 -7.11 -7.74
C ILE A 156 16.50 -7.19 -9.27
N GLU A 157 17.61 -7.14 -10.00
CA GLU A 157 17.65 -7.25 -11.45
C GLU A 157 17.26 -8.66 -11.93
N HIS A 158 17.63 -9.71 -11.20
CA HIS A 158 17.20 -11.08 -11.51
C HIS A 158 15.69 -11.24 -11.30
N VAL A 159 15.15 -10.71 -10.20
CA VAL A 159 13.70 -10.69 -9.95
C VAL A 159 12.98 -9.91 -11.05
N ALA A 160 13.49 -8.74 -11.44
CA ALA A 160 12.92 -7.93 -12.52
C ALA A 160 12.87 -8.69 -13.85
N ALA A 161 13.97 -9.35 -14.22
CA ALA A 161 14.05 -10.12 -15.45
C ALA A 161 13.11 -11.34 -15.45
N ARG A 162 12.96 -12.02 -14.30
CA ARG A 162 11.97 -13.10 -14.11
C ARG A 162 10.53 -12.60 -14.27
N LEU A 163 10.21 -11.46 -13.67
CA LEU A 163 8.87 -10.85 -13.81
C LEU A 163 8.60 -10.42 -15.25
N HIS A 164 9.61 -9.85 -15.92
CA HIS A 164 9.53 -9.46 -17.33
C HIS A 164 9.21 -10.66 -18.23
N THR A 165 9.96 -11.76 -18.10
CA THR A 165 9.74 -12.96 -18.93
C THR A 165 8.39 -13.62 -18.63
N ALA A 166 8.00 -13.69 -17.35
CA ALA A 166 6.70 -14.22 -16.94
C ALA A 166 5.54 -13.38 -17.49
N LEU A 167 5.63 -12.04 -17.42
CA LEU A 167 4.62 -11.13 -17.99
C LEU A 167 4.50 -11.29 -19.50
N LEU A 168 5.62 -11.34 -20.23
CA LEU A 168 5.60 -11.57 -21.67
C LEU A 168 4.93 -12.90 -22.03
N ALA A 169 5.20 -13.96 -21.27
CA ALA A 169 4.56 -15.26 -21.46
C ALA A 169 3.06 -15.21 -21.17
N SER A 170 2.64 -14.50 -20.12
CA SER A 170 1.22 -14.28 -19.81
C SER A 170 0.51 -13.45 -20.88
N TYR A 171 1.17 -12.42 -21.42
CA TYR A 171 0.60 -11.55 -22.43
C TYR A 171 0.36 -12.27 -23.75
N ARG A 172 1.23 -13.20 -24.15
CA ARG A 172 1.03 -13.99 -25.38
C ARG A 172 -0.28 -14.79 -25.34
N ARG A 173 -0.66 -15.31 -24.17
CA ARG A 173 -1.92 -16.06 -24.00
C ARG A 173 -3.17 -15.18 -24.09
N VAL A 174 -3.02 -13.85 -24.03
CA VAL A 174 -4.14 -12.94 -24.28
C VAL A 174 -4.65 -13.06 -25.71
N SER A 175 -3.76 -13.37 -26.66
CA SER A 175 -4.17 -13.66 -28.04
C SER A 175 -5.03 -14.92 -28.15
N ASP A 176 -4.94 -15.82 -27.17
CA ASP A 176 -5.71 -17.07 -27.08
C ASP A 176 -7.03 -16.89 -26.29
N GLY A 177 -7.37 -15.66 -25.88
CA GLY A 177 -8.59 -15.33 -25.12
C GLY A 177 -8.45 -15.41 -23.60
N GLU A 178 -7.24 -15.62 -23.07
CA GLU A 178 -6.98 -15.52 -21.62
C GLU A 178 -6.74 -14.05 -21.18
N THR A 179 -6.89 -13.74 -19.91
CA THR A 179 -6.52 -12.42 -19.36
C THR A 179 -5.11 -12.46 -18.77
N VAL A 180 -4.42 -11.31 -18.74
CA VAL A 180 -3.11 -11.23 -18.07
C VAL A 180 -3.23 -11.55 -16.59
N ASN A 181 -2.28 -12.34 -16.09
CA ASN A 181 -2.29 -12.79 -14.72
C ASN A 181 -2.11 -11.62 -13.75
N TRP A 182 -3.15 -11.35 -12.95
CA TRP A 182 -3.18 -10.27 -11.97
C TRP A 182 -2.00 -10.33 -10.98
N LEU A 183 -1.55 -11.54 -10.61
CA LEU A 183 -0.45 -11.74 -9.68
C LEU A 183 0.83 -11.14 -10.24
N LEU A 184 1.13 -11.41 -11.51
CA LEU A 184 2.31 -10.86 -12.17
C LEU A 184 2.26 -9.32 -12.24
N CYS A 185 1.07 -8.75 -12.43
CA CYS A 185 0.87 -7.31 -12.39
C CYS A 185 1.09 -6.73 -10.97
N VAL A 186 0.61 -7.40 -9.91
CA VAL A 186 0.88 -7.00 -8.51
C VAL A 186 2.36 -7.10 -8.15
N LEU A 187 3.04 -8.20 -8.51
CA LEU A 187 4.47 -8.39 -8.23
C LEU A 187 5.33 -7.36 -8.99
N SER A 188 4.92 -7.03 -10.22
CA SER A 188 5.58 -5.99 -11.02
C SER A 188 5.37 -4.59 -10.44
N SER A 189 4.19 -4.30 -9.87
CA SER A 189 3.98 -3.07 -9.11
C SER A 189 4.92 -2.98 -7.89
N LEU A 190 5.12 -4.09 -7.16
CA LEU A 190 6.08 -4.12 -6.04
C LEU A 190 7.50 -3.76 -6.49
N TYR A 191 7.94 -4.30 -7.64
CA TYR A 191 9.23 -3.91 -8.23
C TYR A 191 9.31 -2.40 -8.47
N TRP A 192 8.30 -1.82 -9.10
CA TRP A 192 8.29 -0.38 -9.40
C TRP A 192 8.21 0.50 -8.15
N ARG A 193 7.52 0.06 -7.09
CA ARG A 193 7.51 0.72 -5.78
C ARG A 193 8.90 0.75 -5.14
N VAL A 194 9.63 -0.36 -5.20
CA VAL A 194 11.02 -0.44 -4.71
C VAL A 194 11.95 0.45 -5.54
N VAL A 195 11.76 0.51 -6.85
CA VAL A 195 12.53 1.38 -7.75
C VAL A 195 12.18 2.86 -7.55
N GLY A 196 10.94 3.16 -7.17
CA GLY A 196 10.41 4.52 -7.02
C GLY A 196 9.75 5.09 -8.27
N ASP A 197 9.33 4.24 -9.22
CA ASP A 197 8.59 4.69 -10.41
C ASP A 197 7.08 4.53 -10.21
N ALA A 198 6.43 5.58 -9.73
CA ALA A 198 5.01 5.52 -9.43
C ALA A 198 4.13 5.30 -10.67
N HIS A 199 4.47 5.93 -11.80
CA HIS A 199 3.70 5.81 -13.03
C HIS A 199 3.61 4.35 -13.49
N ARG A 200 4.75 3.65 -13.56
CA ARG A 200 4.78 2.22 -13.91
C ARG A 200 4.16 1.35 -12.83
N ALA A 201 4.33 1.70 -11.55
CA ALA A 201 3.70 0.98 -10.44
C ALA A 201 2.16 1.04 -10.50
N VAL A 202 1.59 2.23 -10.76
CA VAL A 202 0.14 2.46 -10.88
C VAL A 202 -0.42 1.77 -12.12
N GLY A 203 0.27 1.86 -13.27
CA GLY A 203 -0.14 1.13 -14.47
C GLY A 203 -0.21 -0.39 -14.26
N CYS A 204 0.77 -0.95 -13.54
CA CYS A 204 0.72 -2.36 -13.14
C CYS A 204 -0.44 -2.69 -12.19
N LEU A 205 -0.80 -1.80 -11.26
CA LEU A 205 -1.97 -2.01 -10.41
C LEU A 205 -3.28 -1.87 -11.17
N GLN A 206 -3.34 -1.02 -12.19
CA GLN A 206 -4.50 -0.96 -13.09
C GLN A 206 -4.72 -2.32 -13.76
N CYS A 207 -3.64 -2.93 -14.28
CA CYS A 207 -3.70 -4.29 -14.82
C CYS A 207 -4.28 -5.27 -13.80
N ALA A 208 -3.73 -5.29 -12.58
CA ALA A 208 -4.17 -6.20 -11.53
C ALA A 208 -5.64 -5.96 -11.13
N LEU A 209 -6.09 -4.72 -11.03
CA LEU A 209 -7.47 -4.39 -10.67
C LEU A 209 -8.47 -4.80 -11.76
N GLN A 210 -8.08 -4.90 -13.02
CA GLN A 210 -9.03 -5.37 -14.04
C GLN A 210 -9.10 -6.90 -14.09
N THR A 211 -7.99 -7.61 -13.85
CA THR A 211 -7.92 -9.06 -14.03
C THR A 211 -8.01 -9.88 -12.74
N ALA A 212 -7.89 -9.25 -11.56
CA ALA A 212 -7.92 -9.96 -10.28
C ALA A 212 -9.35 -10.45 -9.91
N PRO A 213 -9.47 -11.71 -9.43
CA PRO A 213 -10.67 -12.20 -8.77
C PRO A 213 -11.12 -11.30 -7.60
N PRO A 214 -12.43 -11.15 -7.33
CA PRO A 214 -12.94 -10.22 -6.33
C PRO A 214 -12.27 -10.27 -4.95
N HIS A 215 -11.92 -11.47 -4.47
CA HIS A 215 -11.36 -11.72 -3.13
C HIS A 215 -9.85 -11.43 -3.00
N THR A 216 -9.13 -11.20 -4.10
CA THR A 216 -7.69 -10.86 -4.10
C THR A 216 -7.41 -9.42 -4.55
N ARG A 217 -8.45 -8.67 -4.96
CA ARG A 217 -8.35 -7.27 -5.38
C ARG A 217 -7.78 -6.37 -4.28
N ASP A 218 -8.00 -6.73 -3.02
CA ASP A 218 -7.51 -6.01 -1.86
C ASP A 218 -5.97 -5.86 -1.86
N VAL A 219 -5.24 -6.83 -2.40
CA VAL A 219 -3.77 -6.75 -2.55
C VAL A 219 -3.36 -5.57 -3.44
N ALA A 220 -4.03 -5.41 -4.57
CA ALA A 220 -3.79 -4.30 -5.50
C ALA A 220 -4.28 -2.96 -4.93
N LEU A 221 -5.45 -2.96 -4.27
CA LEU A 221 -6.03 -1.76 -3.66
C LEU A 221 -5.17 -1.21 -2.51
N VAL A 222 -4.62 -2.08 -1.64
CA VAL A 222 -3.69 -1.66 -0.59
C VAL A 222 -2.41 -1.09 -1.19
N SER A 223 -1.87 -1.72 -2.23
CA SER A 223 -0.68 -1.20 -2.92
C SER A 223 -0.95 0.17 -3.56
N LEU A 224 -2.13 0.37 -4.16
CA LEU A 224 -2.54 1.66 -4.72
C LEU A 224 -2.68 2.73 -3.64
N ALA A 225 -3.28 2.37 -2.50
CA ALA A 225 -3.43 3.28 -1.36
C ALA A 225 -2.07 3.74 -0.83
N ASN A 226 -1.09 2.83 -0.71
CA ASN A 226 0.26 3.18 -0.30
C ASN A 226 0.94 4.12 -1.31
N ILE A 227 0.85 3.85 -2.62
CA ILE A 227 1.45 4.74 -3.63
C ILE A 227 0.82 6.13 -3.55
N CYS A 228 -0.51 6.21 -3.47
CA CYS A 228 -1.22 7.49 -3.34
C CYS A 228 -0.83 8.23 -2.06
N HIS A 229 -0.71 7.51 -0.94
CA HIS A 229 -0.29 8.06 0.35
C HIS A 229 1.11 8.68 0.26
N GLN A 230 2.06 7.95 -0.32
CA GLN A 230 3.44 8.42 -0.52
C GLN A 230 3.54 9.55 -1.55
N ALA A 231 2.61 9.62 -2.51
CA ALA A 231 2.51 10.71 -3.46
C ALA A 231 1.78 11.95 -2.90
N GLY A 232 1.23 11.89 -1.68
CA GLY A 232 0.48 12.98 -1.06
C GLY A 232 -0.99 13.07 -1.51
N LEU A 233 -1.48 12.15 -2.34
CA LEU A 233 -2.88 12.04 -2.75
C LEU A 233 -3.73 11.35 -1.67
N LEU A 234 -3.85 11.99 -0.50
CA LEU A 234 -4.44 11.39 0.69
C LEU A 234 -5.91 10.97 0.51
N HIS A 235 -6.71 11.74 -0.24
CA HIS A 235 -8.09 11.36 -0.54
C HIS A 235 -8.21 10.14 -1.46
N SER A 236 -7.41 10.09 -2.53
CA SER A 236 -7.33 8.91 -3.40
C SER A 236 -6.87 7.67 -2.63
N ALA A 237 -5.91 7.86 -1.70
CA ALA A 237 -5.43 6.80 -0.82
C ALA A 237 -6.56 6.25 0.09
N LEU A 238 -7.39 7.13 0.68
CA LEU A 238 -8.54 6.71 1.48
C LEU A 238 -9.59 5.96 0.66
N ILE A 239 -9.89 6.40 -0.57
CA ILE A 239 -10.86 5.69 -1.43
C ILE A 239 -10.34 4.27 -1.74
N ALA A 240 -9.08 4.14 -2.14
CA ALA A 240 -8.48 2.84 -2.43
C ALA A 240 -8.45 1.94 -1.18
N ALA A 241 -8.01 2.47 -0.03
CA ALA A 241 -7.94 1.71 1.22
C ALA A 241 -9.32 1.34 1.79
N GLY A 242 -10.31 2.23 1.69
CA GLY A 242 -11.69 1.97 2.09
C GLY A 242 -12.37 0.92 1.21
N THR A 243 -12.07 0.95 -0.09
CA THR A 243 -12.50 -0.12 -1.02
C THR A 243 -11.87 -1.45 -0.64
N ALA A 244 -10.58 -1.47 -0.28
CA ALA A 244 -9.91 -2.67 0.23
C ALA A 244 -10.56 -3.16 1.53
N LEU A 245 -10.86 -2.25 2.47
CA LEU A 245 -11.46 -2.57 3.77
C LEU A 245 -12.83 -3.23 3.59
N SER A 246 -13.62 -2.73 2.64
CA SER A 246 -14.94 -3.28 2.31
C SER A 246 -14.85 -4.73 1.80
N ALA A 247 -13.77 -5.07 1.08
CA ALA A 247 -13.52 -6.42 0.58
C ALA A 247 -12.93 -7.35 1.65
N SER A 248 -12.02 -6.83 2.49
CA SER A 248 -11.23 -7.61 3.46
C SER A 248 -11.17 -6.91 4.82
N PRO A 249 -12.26 -6.90 5.61
CA PRO A 249 -12.36 -6.09 6.83
C PRO A 249 -11.36 -6.47 7.93
N ASN A 250 -10.83 -7.69 7.91
CA ASN A 250 -9.92 -8.20 8.95
C ASN A 250 -8.44 -8.20 8.52
N LEU A 251 -8.09 -7.62 7.36
CA LEU A 251 -6.71 -7.57 6.91
C LEU A 251 -5.94 -6.47 7.64
N VAL A 252 -5.00 -6.86 8.52
CA VAL A 252 -4.18 -5.96 9.36
C VAL A 252 -3.52 -4.83 8.56
N ALA A 253 -2.98 -5.15 7.38
CA ALA A 253 -2.32 -4.18 6.51
C ALA A 253 -3.25 -3.02 6.09
N ILE A 254 -4.55 -3.26 5.93
CA ILE A 254 -5.52 -2.23 5.54
C ILE A 254 -5.72 -1.25 6.69
N HIS A 255 -5.97 -1.74 7.90
CA HIS A 255 -6.16 -0.89 9.08
C HIS A 255 -4.94 -0.01 9.33
N PHE A 256 -3.74 -0.58 9.25
CA PHE A 256 -2.51 0.18 9.43
C PHE A 256 -2.30 1.23 8.32
N THR A 257 -2.66 0.89 7.07
CA THR A 257 -2.56 1.83 5.94
C THR A 257 -3.52 3.01 6.11
N ILE A 258 -4.78 2.76 6.48
CA ILE A 258 -5.76 3.82 6.76
C ILE A 258 -5.30 4.70 7.93
N ALA A 259 -4.77 4.10 8.99
CA ALA A 259 -4.22 4.84 10.12
C ALA A 259 -3.07 5.79 9.72
N ASN A 260 -2.14 5.31 8.89
CA ASN A 260 -1.05 6.12 8.36
C ASN A 260 -1.58 7.29 7.48
N ILE A 261 -2.61 7.05 6.66
CA ILE A 261 -3.21 8.09 5.82
C ILE A 261 -3.86 9.18 6.69
N TYR A 262 -4.67 8.81 7.69
CA TYR A 262 -5.25 9.79 8.62
C TYR A 262 -4.20 10.55 9.42
N ALA A 263 -3.12 9.87 9.85
CA ALA A 263 -2.01 10.53 10.53
C ALA A 263 -1.33 11.59 9.63
N SER A 264 -1.15 11.30 8.33
CA SER A 264 -0.64 12.27 7.35
C SER A 264 -1.60 13.41 7.06
N MET A 265 -2.91 13.20 7.21
CA MET A 265 -3.92 14.27 7.15
C MET A 265 -3.95 15.14 8.42
N GLY A 266 -3.22 14.77 9.48
CA GLY A 266 -3.29 15.41 10.79
C GLY A 266 -4.50 15.02 11.63
N ASP A 267 -5.33 14.08 11.15
CA ASP A 267 -6.47 13.56 11.89
C ASP A 267 -6.01 12.44 12.83
N TYR A 268 -5.39 12.84 13.94
CA TYR A 268 -4.84 11.90 14.90
C TYR A 268 -5.91 11.09 15.64
N GLN A 269 -7.14 11.58 15.72
CA GLN A 269 -8.23 10.86 16.38
C GLN A 269 -8.58 9.60 15.57
N ARG A 270 -8.91 9.76 14.28
CA ARG A 270 -9.20 8.62 13.40
C ARG A 270 -7.97 7.75 13.17
N ALA A 271 -6.77 8.34 13.11
CA ALA A 271 -5.55 7.57 13.03
C ALA A 271 -5.40 6.60 14.22
N LEU A 272 -5.61 7.08 15.45
CA LEU A 272 -5.54 6.24 16.65
C LEU A 272 -6.59 5.13 16.63
N GLU A 273 -7.83 5.41 16.23
CA GLU A 273 -8.88 4.37 16.09
C GLU A 273 -8.41 3.21 15.20
N PHE A 274 -7.84 3.51 14.03
CA PHE A 274 -7.33 2.48 13.13
C PHE A 274 -6.02 1.82 13.60
N TYR A 275 -5.14 2.53 14.30
CA TYR A 275 -3.97 1.89 14.91
C TYR A 275 -4.36 0.92 16.03
N TYR A 276 -5.35 1.26 16.86
CA TYR A 276 -5.89 0.33 17.85
C TYR A 276 -6.61 -0.84 17.20
N SER A 277 -7.36 -0.60 16.12
CA SER A 277 -7.95 -1.68 15.32
C SER A 277 -6.87 -2.64 14.79
N THR A 278 -5.73 -2.10 14.31
CA THR A 278 -4.56 -2.89 13.90
C THR A 278 -4.07 -3.79 15.05
N LEU A 279 -3.96 -3.24 16.28
CA LEU A 279 -3.56 -4.01 17.46
C LEU A 279 -4.62 -5.02 17.93
N SER A 280 -5.91 -4.74 17.71
CA SER A 280 -6.98 -5.68 18.03
C SER A 280 -6.95 -6.94 17.14
N LEU A 281 -6.56 -6.76 15.87
CA LEU A 281 -6.37 -7.86 14.92
C LEU A 281 -5.02 -8.56 15.12
N GLN A 282 -3.98 -7.80 15.46
CA GLN A 282 -2.63 -8.31 15.71
C GLN A 282 -1.95 -7.54 16.84
N MET A 283 -2.08 -8.05 18.07
CA MET A 283 -1.60 -7.39 19.31
C MET A 283 -0.09 -7.11 19.31
N ASN A 284 0.70 -7.91 18.61
CA ASN A 284 2.17 -7.77 18.53
C ASN A 284 2.65 -6.97 17.31
N PHE A 285 1.77 -6.20 16.67
CA PHE A 285 2.15 -5.37 15.52
C PHE A 285 2.89 -4.10 15.97
N GLU A 286 4.21 -4.21 16.16
CA GLU A 286 5.06 -3.15 16.71
C GLU A 286 4.97 -1.80 15.96
N PRO A 287 4.86 -1.75 14.61
CA PRO A 287 4.73 -0.47 13.91
C PRO A 287 3.51 0.36 14.36
N ALA A 288 2.38 -0.29 14.67
CA ALA A 288 1.22 0.43 15.20
C ALA A 288 1.49 0.99 16.59
N LYS A 289 2.19 0.23 17.45
CA LYS A 289 2.58 0.71 18.78
C LYS A 289 3.49 1.93 18.69
N GLU A 290 4.48 1.90 17.81
CA GLU A 290 5.39 3.03 17.57
C GLU A 290 4.65 4.27 17.09
N ARG A 291 3.73 4.12 16.14
CA ARG A 291 2.89 5.23 15.64
C ARG A 291 2.02 5.84 16.71
N ILE A 292 1.37 5.01 17.52
CA ILE A 292 0.57 5.48 18.64
C ILE A 292 1.46 6.27 19.61
N ARG A 293 2.61 5.72 20.05
CA ARG A 293 3.56 6.43 20.92
C ARG A 293 3.93 7.80 20.35
N ALA A 294 4.20 7.87 19.04
CA ALA A 294 4.59 9.11 18.38
C ALA A 294 3.47 10.16 18.35
N ILE A 295 2.21 9.76 18.15
CA ILE A 295 1.04 10.66 18.22
C ILE A 295 0.85 11.23 19.64
N TYR A 296 1.00 10.39 20.66
CA TYR A 296 0.90 10.83 22.05
C TYR A 296 2.04 11.78 22.44
N CYS A 297 3.26 11.48 22.01
CA CYS A 297 4.41 12.39 22.14
C CYS A 297 4.13 13.74 21.45
N HIS A 298 3.55 13.74 20.25
CA HIS A 298 3.22 14.98 19.53
C HIS A 298 2.13 15.82 20.23
N SER A 299 1.15 15.16 20.85
CA SER A 299 0.03 15.81 21.55
C SER A 299 0.30 16.15 23.02
N GLY A 300 1.49 15.82 23.54
CA GLY A 300 1.87 16.07 24.94
C GLY A 300 1.11 15.21 25.97
N LYS A 301 0.53 14.08 25.54
CA LYS A 301 -0.24 13.15 26.39
C LYS A 301 0.60 11.92 26.76
N THR A 302 0.39 11.35 27.95
CA THR A 302 1.03 10.09 28.37
C THR A 302 0.34 8.88 27.76
N PHE A 303 1.11 7.88 27.34
CA PHE A 303 0.62 6.64 26.74
C PHE A 303 0.94 5.41 27.60
N ASP A 304 -0.01 4.49 27.77
CA ASP A 304 0.17 3.21 28.47
C ASP A 304 -0.36 2.03 27.64
N PHE A 305 0.50 1.05 27.34
CA PHE A 305 0.13 -0.19 26.63
C PHE A 305 -0.43 -1.27 27.56
N GLN A 306 -0.34 -1.14 28.89
CA GLN A 306 -0.82 -2.15 29.83
C GLN A 306 -2.36 -2.16 29.98
N ALA A 307 -3.05 -1.19 29.36
CA ALA A 307 -4.49 -0.99 29.47
C ALA A 307 -5.30 -1.45 28.25
N VAL A 308 -4.67 -2.02 27.21
CA VAL A 308 -5.31 -2.47 25.95
C VAL A 308 -5.19 -3.98 25.80
#